data_AF-A0A0Q6SGJ7-F1
#
_entry.id   AF-A0A0Q6SGJ7-F1
#
_cell.length_a   1.000
_cell.length_b   1.000
_cell.length_c   1.000
_cell.angle_alpha   90.00
_cell.angle_beta   90.00
_cell.angle_gamma   90.00
#
_symmetry.space_group_name_H-M   'P 1'
#
loop_
_entity.id
_entity.type
_entity.pdbx_description
1 polymer ?
#
loop_
_entity_poly.entity_id
_entity_poly.type
_entity_poly.pdbx_seq_one_letter_code
_entity_poly.pdbx_strand_id
1 'polypeptide(L)' 'MEDDWRAEVRLGLEALIDKAVVTGAIQVEVFAVVKDELARLRAAMERDPDPSEDDIKTAEEPANDWPGAS' A
#
# COMPACT_ATOMS: atom_id res chain seq x y z
N MET A 1 -1.74 23.95 -18.21
CA MET A 1 -0.58 23.40 -17.50
C MET A 1 -0.90 21.95 -17.32
N GLU A 2 -0.22 21.09 -18.07
CA GLU A 2 -0.24 19.67 -17.78
C GLU A 2 0.52 19.56 -16.45
N ASP A 3 -0.16 19.17 -15.38
CA ASP A 3 0.49 18.96 -14.09
C ASP A 3 1.61 17.95 -14.32
N ASP A 4 2.86 18.43 -14.30
CA ASP A 4 4.03 17.57 -14.47
C ASP A 4 4.24 16.84 -13.15
N TRP A 5 3.36 15.89 -12.88
CA TRP A 5 3.37 15.03 -11.71
C TRP A 5 4.73 14.33 -11.54
N ARG A 6 5.52 14.19 -12.61
CA ARG A 6 6.89 13.68 -12.54
C ARG A 6 7.84 14.68 -11.88
N ALA A 7 7.68 15.98 -12.15
CA ALA A 7 8.43 17.03 -11.46
C ALA A 7 8.04 17.09 -9.98
N GLU A 8 6.75 16.95 -9.65
CA GLU A 8 6.29 16.91 -8.25
C GLU A 8 6.86 15.71 -7.49
N VAL A 9 6.84 14.51 -8.10
CA VAL A 9 7.45 13.31 -7.52
C VAL A 9 8.96 13.50 -7.32
N ARG A 10 9.66 14.12 -8.28
CA ARG A 10 11.09 14.40 -8.15
C ARG A 10 11.37 15.32 -6.96
N LEU A 11 10.68 16.45 -6.88
CA LEU A 11 10.83 17.42 -5.80
C LEU A 11 10.49 16.82 -4.43
N GLY A 12 9.40 16.03 -4.35
CA GLY A 12 9.01 15.33 -3.13
C GLY A 12 10.05 14.32 -2.67
N LEU A 13 10.67 13.59 -3.61
CA LEU A 13 11.72 12.63 -3.29
C LEU A 13 13.00 13.33 -2.79
N GLU A 14 13.40 14.43 -3.41
CA GLU A 14 14.54 15.24 -2.96
C GLU A 14 14.32 15.74 -1.52
N ALA A 15 13.15 16.32 -1.23
CA ALA A 15 12.81 16.80 0.10
C ALA A 15 12.78 15.68 1.16
N LEU A 16 12.33 14.48 0.80
CA LEU A 16 12.34 13.31 1.68
C LEU A 16 13.77 12.90 2.04
N ILE A 17 14.66 12.87 1.05
CA ILE A 17 16.07 12.50 1.23
C ILE A 17 16.77 13.52 2.12
N ASP A 18 16.60 14.82 1.83
CA ASP A 18 17.19 15.90 2.61
C ASP A 18 16.75 15.83 4.07
N LYS A 19 15.46 15.60 4.32
CA LYS A 19 14.93 15.43 5.68
C LYS A 19 15.59 14.26 6.41
N ALA A 20 15.75 13.12 5.75
CA ALA A 20 16.39 11.95 6.35
C ALA A 20 17.87 12.23 6.69
N VAL A 21 18.59 12.90 5.79
CA VAL A 21 20.00 13.29 6.03
C VAL A 21 20.12 14.30 7.17
N VAL A 22 19.21 15.29 7.26
CA VAL A 22 19.16 16.24 8.38
C VAL A 22 18.93 15.52 9.72
N THR A 23 18.20 14.40 9.73
CA THR A 23 18.02 13.56 10.93
C THR A 23 19.19 12.62 11.23
N GLY A 24 20.25 12.64 10.42
CA GLY A 24 21.49 11.88 10.64
C GLY A 24 21.60 10.57 9.86
N ALA A 25 20.67 10.28 8.94
CA ALA A 25 20.78 9.12 8.07
C ALA A 25 21.83 9.33 6.97
N ILE A 26 22.53 8.27 6.58
CA ILE A 26 23.46 8.33 5.46
C ILE A 26 22.68 8.20 4.15
N GLN A 27 22.96 9.05 3.16
CA GLN A 27 22.20 9.10 1.90
C GLN A 27 22.10 7.74 1.19
N VAL A 28 23.15 6.91 1.24
CA VAL A 28 23.15 5.55 0.67
C VAL A 28 22.13 4.63 1.35
N GLU A 29 21.94 4.75 2.65
CA GLU A 29 20.96 3.98 3.42
C GLU A 29 19.54 4.47 3.12
N VAL A 30 19.36 5.79 3.01
CA VAL A 30 18.07 6.39 2.63
C VAL A 30 17.62 5.88 1.26
N PHE A 31 18.52 5.83 0.28
CA PHE A 31 18.20 5.26 -1.03
C PHE A 31 17.84 3.77 -0.97
N ALA A 32 18.47 3.00 -0.09
CA ALA A 32 18.13 1.60 0.11
C ALA A 32 16.71 1.46 0.67
N VAL A 33 16.40 2.19 1.75
CA VAL A 33 15.08 2.19 2.39
C VAL A 33 13.97 2.61 1.43
N VAL A 34 14.19 3.67 0.62
CA VAL A 34 13.20 4.11 -0.38
C VAL A 34 12.91 3.02 -1.42
N LYS A 35 13.93 2.28 -1.88
CA LYS A 35 13.72 1.17 -2.84
C LYS A 35 12.91 0.03 -2.22
N ASP A 36 13.23 -0.35 -0.99
CA ASP A 36 12.51 -1.41 -0.27
C ASP A 36 11.06 -1.03 -0.04
N GLU A 37 10.81 0.24 0.30
CA GLU A 37 9.46 0.76 0.50
C GLU A 37 8.64 0.79 -0.80
N LEU A 38 9.26 1.19 -1.91
CA LEU A 38 8.61 1.10 -3.23
C LEU A 38 8.28 -0.33 -3.62
N ALA A 39 9.16 -1.30 -3.30
CA ALA A 39 8.88 -2.71 -3.52
C ALA A 39 7.70 -3.19 -2.67
N ARG A 40 7.64 -2.78 -1.39
CA ARG A 40 6.51 -3.08 -0.50
C ARG A 40 5.19 -2.52 -1.02
N LEU A 41 5.18 -1.27 -1.48
CA LEU A 41 3.98 -0.63 -2.03
C LEU A 41 3.50 -1.32 -3.31
N ARG A 42 4.42 -1.73 -4.19
CA ARG A 42 4.07 -2.51 -5.38
C ARG A 42 3.50 -3.88 -5.01
N ALA A 43 4.15 -4.60 -4.12
CA ALA A 43 3.67 -5.90 -3.66
C ALA A 43 2.27 -5.81 -3.01
N ALA A 44 1.99 -4.73 -2.27
CA ALA A 44 0.67 -4.49 -1.70
C ALA A 44 -0.39 -4.18 -2.77
N MET A 45 -0.02 -3.50 -3.86
CA MET A 45 -0.92 -3.22 -4.98
C MET A 45 -1.16 -4.46 -5.85
N GLU A 46 -0.16 -5.34 -5.99
CA GLU A 46 -0.28 -6.62 -6.70
C GLU A 46 -1.06 -7.65 -5.89
N ARG A 47 -0.90 -7.65 -4.57
CA ARG A 47 -1.71 -8.41 -3.62
C ARG A 47 -3.06 -7.73 -3.40
N ASP A 48 -3.71 -7.25 -4.46
CA ASP A 48 -5.12 -6.86 -4.37
C ASP A 48 -5.83 -7.97 -3.59
N PRO A 49 -6.33 -7.72 -2.37
CA PRO A 49 -7.11 -8.70 -1.67
C PRO A 49 -8.37 -8.85 -2.49
N ASP A 50 -8.35 -9.77 -3.45
CA ASP A 50 -9.56 -10.21 -4.10
C ASP A 50 -10.52 -10.55 -2.93
N PRO A 51 -11.65 -9.84 -2.78
CA PRO A 51 -12.60 -10.12 -1.71
C PRO A 51 -13.15 -11.56 -1.77
N SER A 52 -12.83 -12.31 -2.82
CA SER A 52 -13.10 -13.74 -2.93
C SER A 52 -11.97 -14.67 -2.46
N GLU A 53 -10.76 -14.17 -2.20
CA GLU A 53 -9.65 -14.94 -1.63
C GLU A 53 -9.46 -14.75 -0.11
N ASP A 54 -10.02 -13.67 0.47
CA ASP A 54 -10.14 -13.54 1.93
C ASP A 54 -11.26 -14.46 2.44
N ASP A 55 -10.82 -15.65 2.85
CA ASP A 55 -11.55 -16.56 3.71
C ASP A 55 -12.89 -17.06 3.13
N ILE A 56 -12.77 -18.17 2.39
CA ILE A 56 -13.62 -19.35 2.63
C ILE A 56 -13.41 -19.83 4.09
N LYS A 57 -13.54 -18.95 5.08
CA LYS A 57 -14.06 -19.32 6.39
C LYS A 57 -15.54 -19.40 6.13
N THR A 58 -15.97 -20.59 5.71
CA THR A 58 -17.23 -21.21 6.11
C THR A 58 -18.15 -20.23 6.84
N ALA A 59 -18.73 -19.27 6.11
CA ALA A 59 -19.91 -18.63 6.60
C ALA A 59 -20.93 -19.75 6.48
N GLU A 60 -21.08 -20.54 7.55
CA GLU A 60 -22.30 -21.31 7.74
C GLU A 60 -23.41 -20.30 7.47
N GLU A 61 -24.11 -20.49 6.35
CA GLU A 61 -25.30 -19.72 6.07
C GLU A 61 -26.13 -19.73 7.35
N PRO A 62 -26.52 -18.58 7.91
CA PRO A 62 -27.35 -18.59 9.10
C PRO A 62 -28.59 -19.41 8.74
N ALA A 63 -28.82 -20.50 9.48
CA ALA A 63 -30.01 -21.34 9.32
C ALA A 63 -31.21 -20.41 9.38
N ASN A 64 -31.81 -20.21 8.22
CA ASN A 64 -32.69 -19.09 8.00
C ASN A 64 -34.09 -19.48 8.45
N ASP A 65 -34.32 -19.53 9.78
CA ASP A 65 -35.63 -19.77 10.39
C ASP A 65 -36.49 -18.49 10.31
N TRP A 66 -36.75 -18.04 9.08
CA TRP A 66 -37.73 -16.98 8.86
C TRP A 66 -39.13 -17.49 9.21
N PRO A 67 -39.95 -16.68 9.92
CA PRO A 67 -41.30 -17.09 10.29
C PRO A 67 -42.17 -17.10 9.01
N GLY A 68 -42.18 -18.22 8.31
CA GLY A 68 -42.89 -18.37 7.04
C GLY A 68 -42.50 -19.58 6.19
N ALA A 69 -41.43 -20.32 6.52
CA ALA A 69 -41.17 -21.61 5.90
C ALA A 69 -42.11 -22.68 6.50
N SER A 70 -43.21 -22.95 5.82
CA SER A 70 -44.11 -24.11 6.02
C SER A 70 -44.37 -24.78 4.68
#